data_AF-A0A917CUN5-F1
#
_entry.id   AF-A0A917CUN5-F1
#
_cell.length_a   1.000
_cell.length_b   1.000
_cell.length_c   1.000
_cell.angle_alpha   90.00
_cell.angle_beta   90.00
_cell.angle_gamma   90.00
#
_symmetry.space_group_name_H-M   'P 1'
#
loop_
_entity.id
_entity.type
_entity.pdbx_description
1 polymer ?
#
loop_
_entity_poly.entity_id
_entity_poly.type
_entity_poly.pdbx_seq_one_letter_code
_entity_poly.pdbx_strand_id
1 'polypeptide(L)'
;MKTLENITPRICQKYNSCSAPVCPFDTSWPSIKHLPGEPVCKWLRESMKPGSEAILSHALTGEIAGKVAEVRDALLCRKGALKYSLRRAEKQGRKVQLIKRKEIV
;
A
#
# COMPACT_ATOMS: atom_id res chain seq x y z
N MET A 1 13.42 -4.09 -21.76
CA MET A 1 12.70 -4.25 -20.47
C MET A 1 12.96 -2.96 -19.69
N LYS A 2 11.97 -2.07 -19.53
CA LYS A 2 12.18 -0.77 -18.88
C LYS A 2 12.41 -1.01 -17.38
N THR A 3 13.53 -0.52 -16.90
CA THR A 3 13.98 -0.61 -15.51
C THR A 3 13.01 0.12 -14.57
N LEU A 4 12.58 -0.56 -13.51
CA LEU A 4 11.71 -0.04 -12.45
C LEU A 4 12.49 0.83 -11.44
N GLU A 5 13.27 1.80 -11.92
CA GLU A 5 14.30 2.46 -11.10
C GLU A 5 13.82 3.68 -10.31
N ASN A 6 12.53 4.03 -10.31
CA ASN A 6 12.06 5.27 -9.66
C ASN A 6 10.77 5.16 -8.82
N ILE A 7 10.37 3.96 -8.39
CA ILE A 7 9.25 3.81 -7.45
C ILE A 7 9.76 4.12 -6.03
N THR A 8 9.57 5.37 -5.58
CA THR A 8 9.98 5.84 -4.25
C THR A 8 8.77 6.34 -3.46
N PRO A 9 8.85 6.51 -2.12
CA PRO A 9 7.72 6.98 -1.32
C PRO A 9 7.17 8.33 -1.77
N ARG A 10 8.01 9.19 -2.37
CA ARG A 10 7.66 10.56 -2.80
C ARG A 10 6.59 10.61 -3.89
N ILE A 11 6.45 9.55 -4.69
CA ILE A 11 5.41 9.49 -5.74
C ILE A 11 4.01 9.24 -5.17
N CYS A 12 3.93 8.86 -3.90
CA CYS A 12 2.66 8.59 -3.23
C CYS A 12 1.95 9.91 -2.90
N GLN A 13 0.70 10.06 -3.35
CA GLN A 13 -0.16 11.21 -3.01
C GLN A 13 -0.37 11.40 -1.50
N LYS A 14 -0.09 10.37 -0.69
CA LYS A 14 -0.20 10.41 0.77
C LYS A 14 1.14 10.66 1.46
N TYR A 15 2.25 10.77 0.74
CA TYR A 15 3.61 10.82 1.32
C TYR A 15 3.73 11.84 2.44
N ASN A 16 3.38 13.11 2.17
CA ASN A 16 3.51 14.21 3.14
C ASN A 16 2.65 14.05 4.41
N SER A 17 1.60 13.23 4.36
CA SER A 17 0.68 13.01 5.48
C SER A 17 0.71 11.58 6.01
N CYS A 18 1.64 10.75 5.55
CA CYS A 18 1.66 9.32 5.87
C CYS A 18 2.64 9.06 7.02
N SER A 19 2.13 8.49 8.10
CA SER A 19 2.91 8.06 9.26
C SER A 19 3.12 6.54 9.33
N ALA A 20 2.77 5.80 8.27
CA ALA A 20 2.96 4.35 8.26
C ALA A 20 4.46 4.00 8.18
N PRO A 21 4.99 3.22 9.13
CA PRO A 21 6.42 2.87 9.17
C PRO A 21 6.81 1.87 8.08
N VAL A 22 5.85 1.08 7.59
CA VAL A 22 6.04 0.17 6.47
C VAL A 22 5.35 0.74 5.22
N CYS A 23 6.18 1.22 4.29
CA CYS A 23 5.75 1.76 3.01
C CYS A 23 6.11 0.80 1.86
N PRO A 24 5.18 0.46 0.95
CA PRO A 24 5.48 -0.45 -0.17
C PRO A 24 6.44 0.14 -1.22
N PHE A 25 6.67 1.45 -1.19
CA PHE A 25 7.57 2.15 -2.10
C PHE A 25 8.92 2.46 -1.47
N ASP A 26 9.11 2.14 -0.19
CA ASP A 26 10.37 2.38 0.52
C ASP A 26 11.23 1.12 0.46
N THR A 27 12.39 1.18 -0.19
CA THR A 27 13.28 0.02 -0.35
C THR A 27 13.72 -0.61 0.97
N SER A 28 13.64 0.12 2.09
CA SER A 28 13.98 -0.38 3.42
C SER A 28 12.84 -1.18 4.07
N TRP A 29 11.63 -1.21 3.49
CA TRP A 29 10.48 -1.95 4.02
C TRP A 29 10.79 -3.41 4.42
N PRO A 30 11.68 -4.16 3.73
CA PRO A 30 11.95 -5.53 4.11
C PRO A 30 12.58 -5.66 5.50
N SER A 31 13.31 -4.65 5.95
CA SER A 31 14.05 -4.66 7.21
C SER A 31 13.28 -3.99 8.37
N ILE A 32 12.21 -3.26 8.07
CA ILE A 32 11.40 -2.58 9.09
C ILE A 32 10.51 -3.59 9.83
N LYS A 33 10.54 -3.52 11.16
CA LYS A 33 9.59 -4.23 12.03
C LYS A 33 8.39 -3.33 12.29
N HIS A 34 7.20 -3.81 11.94
CA HIS A 34 5.94 -3.18 12.32
C HIS A 34 5.54 -3.62 13.73
N LEU A 35 5.36 -2.65 14.61
CA LEU A 35 4.97 -2.84 16.00
C LEU A 35 3.44 -2.81 16.16
N PRO A 36 2.89 -3.49 17.18
CA PRO A 36 1.47 -3.41 17.49
C PRO A 36 1.02 -1.97 17.74
N GLY A 37 -0.10 -1.56 17.13
CA GLY A 37 -0.66 -0.22 17.26
C GLY A 37 -0.18 0.78 16.21
N GLU A 38 0.90 0.48 15.49
CA GLU A 38 1.38 1.37 14.42
C GLU A 38 0.42 1.40 13.22
N PRO A 39 0.25 2.57 12.58
CA PRO A 39 -0.62 2.70 11.43
C PRO A 39 -0.10 1.87 10.25
N VAL A 40 -1.00 1.15 9.58
CA VAL A 40 -0.66 0.42 8.34
C VAL A 40 -0.93 1.31 7.13
N CYS A 41 0.00 1.29 6.17
CA CYS A 41 -0.13 2.02 4.90
C CYS A 41 -1.51 1.82 4.28
N LYS A 42 -2.12 2.92 3.84
CA LYS A 42 -3.48 2.92 3.25
C LYS A 42 -3.56 1.98 2.06
N TRP A 43 -2.61 2.06 1.13
CA TRP A 43 -2.64 1.25 -0.10
C TRP A 43 -2.49 -0.24 0.18
N LEU A 44 -1.63 -0.62 1.14
CA LEU A 44 -1.54 -2.01 1.60
C LEU A 44 -2.87 -2.48 2.22
N ARG A 45 -3.54 -1.65 3.04
CA ARG A 45 -4.85 -2.00 3.59
C ARG A 45 -5.95 -2.12 2.52
N GLU A 46 -5.98 -1.20 1.55
CA GLU A 46 -6.97 -1.25 0.46
C GLU A 46 -6.72 -2.44 -0.46
N SER A 47 -5.46 -2.84 -0.66
CA SER A 47 -5.09 -4.01 -1.47
C SER A 47 -5.60 -5.34 -0.93
N MET A 48 -5.94 -5.39 0.37
CA MET A 48 -6.50 -6.57 1.04
C MET A 48 -8.02 -6.71 0.89
N LYS A 49 -8.72 -5.68 0.42
CA LYS A 49 -10.19 -5.70 0.36
C LYS A 49 -10.69 -6.34 -0.93
N PRO A 50 -11.88 -6.98 -0.93
CA PRO A 50 -12.51 -7.48 -2.16
C PRO A 50 -12.61 -6.40 -3.25
N GLY A 51 -12.28 -6.75 -4.49
CA GLY A 51 -12.29 -5.83 -5.65
C GLY A 51 -11.23 -4.72 -5.59
N SER A 52 -10.13 -4.91 -4.86
CA SER A 52 -9.08 -3.90 -4.67
C SER A 52 -8.43 -3.45 -5.97
N GLU A 53 -8.33 -4.33 -6.95
CA GLU A 53 -7.74 -4.06 -8.27
C GLU A 53 -8.38 -2.83 -8.95
N ALA A 54 -9.71 -2.76 -9.02
CA ALA A 54 -10.42 -1.65 -9.65
C ALA A 54 -10.19 -0.30 -8.92
N ILE A 55 -9.98 -0.33 -7.60
CA ILE A 55 -9.67 0.89 -6.84
C ILE A 55 -8.22 1.29 -7.04
N LEU A 56 -7.30 0.34 -6.93
CA LEU A 56 -5.87 0.62 -7.06
C LEU A 56 -5.55 1.09 -8.47
N SER A 57 -6.19 0.54 -9.51
CA SER A 57 -6.03 1.00 -10.89
C SER A 57 -6.61 2.40 -11.13
N HIS A 58 -7.68 2.77 -10.41
CA HIS A 58 -8.23 4.12 -10.47
C HIS A 58 -7.37 5.14 -9.69
N ALA A 59 -6.87 4.75 -8.52
CA ALA A 59 -6.16 5.66 -7.60
C ALA A 59 -4.66 5.79 -7.89
N LEU A 60 -4.02 4.73 -8.41
CA LEU A 60 -2.58 4.63 -8.66
C LEU A 60 -2.34 4.33 -10.14
N THR A 61 -1.15 4.60 -10.65
CA THR A 61 -0.74 4.08 -11.97
C THR A 61 -0.57 2.56 -11.88
N GLY A 62 -0.68 1.86 -13.01
CA GLY A 62 -0.64 0.38 -13.05
C GLY A 62 0.62 -0.20 -12.40
N GLU A 63 1.78 0.41 -12.64
CA GLU A 63 3.07 0.00 -12.06
C GLU A 63 3.09 0.16 -10.53
N ILE A 64 2.60 1.28 -10.02
CA ILE A 64 2.54 1.56 -8.58
C ILE A 64 1.56 0.60 -7.89
N ALA A 65 0.41 0.32 -8.51
CA ALA A 65 -0.55 -0.66 -8.02
C ALA A 65 0.07 -2.07 -7.96
N GLY A 66 0.81 -2.47 -9.01
CA GLY A 66 1.55 -3.73 -9.05
C GLY A 66 2.54 -3.86 -7.91
N LYS A 67 3.32 -2.81 -7.62
CA LYS A 67 4.27 -2.82 -6.50
C LYS A 67 3.59 -2.98 -5.14
N VAL A 68 2.43 -2.35 -4.94
CA VAL A 68 1.66 -2.53 -3.70
C VAL A 68 1.22 -3.98 -3.52
N ALA A 69 0.75 -4.63 -4.59
CA ALA A 69 0.35 -6.03 -4.55
C ALA A 69 1.54 -6.98 -4.26
N GLU A 70 2.68 -6.77 -4.92
CA GLU A 70 3.92 -7.52 -4.67
C GLU A 70 4.34 -7.44 -3.21
N VAL A 71 4.43 -6.22 -2.66
CA VAL A 71 4.84 -6.02 -1.26
C VAL A 71 3.80 -6.57 -0.30
N ARG A 72 2.50 -6.42 -0.60
CA ARG A 72 1.42 -7.04 0.19
C ARG A 72 1.66 -8.54 0.33
N ASP A 73 1.89 -9.24 -0.78
CA ASP A 73 2.04 -10.70 -0.76
C ASP A 73 3.29 -11.11 0.01
N ALA A 74 4.40 -10.40 -0.18
CA ALA A 74 5.61 -10.61 0.62
C ALA A 74 5.37 -10.38 2.13
N LEU A 75 4.59 -9.37 2.51
CA LEU A 75 4.24 -9.09 3.90
C LEU A 75 3.29 -10.13 4.50
N LEU A 76 2.40 -10.75 3.71
CA LEU A 76 1.51 -11.83 4.17
C LEU A 76 2.25 -13.14 4.45
N CYS A 77 3.38 -13.36 3.78
CA CYS A 77 4.28 -14.47 4.05
C CYS A 77 5.05 -14.30 5.38
N ARG A 78 5.21 -13.06 5.87
CA ARG A 78 5.88 -12.79 7.15
C ARG A 78 5.00 -13.18 8.34
N LYS A 79 5.63 -13.58 9.44
CA LYS A 79 4.98 -13.71 10.76
C LYS A 79 5.06 -12.35 11.47
N GLY A 80 3.97 -11.86 12.07
CA GLY A 80 3.98 -10.64 12.86
C GLY A 80 2.68 -9.83 12.85
N ALA A 81 2.64 -8.76 13.65
CA ALA A 81 1.48 -7.88 13.84
C ALA A 81 0.93 -7.27 12.54
N LEU A 82 1.82 -7.01 11.57
CA LEU A 82 1.44 -6.47 10.27
C LEU A 82 0.54 -7.42 9.47
N LYS A 83 0.86 -8.72 9.44
CA LYS A 83 0.04 -9.73 8.77
C LYS A 83 -1.36 -9.77 9.36
N TYR A 84 -1.48 -9.76 10.69
CA TYR A 84 -2.77 -9.75 11.37
C TYR A 84 -3.55 -8.48 11.06
N SER A 85 -2.87 -7.33 11.04
CA SER A 85 -3.49 -6.04 10.70
C SER A 85 -4.01 -6.01 9.25
N LEU A 86 -3.26 -6.58 8.30
CA LEU A 86 -3.67 -6.71 6.90
C LEU A 86 -4.86 -7.66 6.73
N ARG A 87 -4.84 -8.83 7.37
CA ARG A 87 -5.99 -9.77 7.36
C ARG A 87 -7.22 -9.19 8.05
N ARG A 88 -7.04 -8.34 9.06
CA ARG A 88 -8.16 -7.61 9.66
C ARG A 88 -8.74 -6.57 8.71
N ALA A 89 -7.93 -5.98 7.84
CA ALA A 89 -8.38 -5.01 6.84
C ALA A 89 -9.22 -5.67 5.73
N GLU A 90 -8.90 -6.91 5.35
CA GLU A 90 -9.69 -7.73 4.42
C GLU A 90 -11.15 -7.90 4.89
N LYS A 91 -11.32 -8.17 6.19
CA LYS A 91 -12.65 -8.37 6.81
C LYS A 91 -13.42 -7.08 7.06
N GLN A 92 -12.77 -5.93 6.96
CA GLN A 92 -13.42 -4.63 7.18
C GLN A 92 -14.02 -4.11 5.89
N GLY A 93 -15.32 -3.82 5.92
CA GLY A 93 -16.02 -3.13 4.84
C GLY A 93 -15.31 -1.84 4.41
N ARG A 94 -15.44 -1.49 3.14
CA ARG A 94 -14.82 -0.28 2.59
C ARG A 94 -15.40 0.97 3.26
N LYS A 95 -14.52 1.91 3.62
CA LYS A 95 -14.88 3.28 4.06
C LYS A 95 -14.50 4.35 3.03
N VAL A 96 -13.95 3.98 1.87
CA VAL A 96 -13.38 4.93 0.90
C VAL A 96 -14.42 5.31 -0.15
N GLN A 97 -14.80 6.60 -0.16
CA GLN A 97 -15.38 7.30 -1.31
C GLN A 97 -14.27 7.52 -2.35
N LEU A 98 -14.56 7.25 -3.62
CA LEU A 98 -13.63 7.40 -4.76
C LEU A 98 -13.16 8.86 -4.87
N ILE A 99 -11.93 9.15 -4.44
CA ILE A 99 -11.31 10.47 -4.67
C ILE A 99 -10.69 10.43 -6.09
N LYS A 100 -11.22 11.26 -6.97
CA LYS A 100 -10.81 11.41 -8.38
C LYS A 100 -9.35 11.88 -8.48
N ARG A 101 -8.60 11.38 -9.47
CA ARG A 101 -7.24 11.85 -9.79
C ARG A 101 -7.25 13.37 -10.01
N LYS A 102 -6.36 14.09 -9.32
CA LYS A 102 -5.97 15.46 -9.70
C LYS A 102 -4.87 15.30 -10.74
N GLU A 103 -5.20 15.53 -12.00
CA GLU A 103 -4.20 15.64 -13.06
C GLU A 103 -3.29 16.83 -12.71
N ILE A 104 -1.99 16.57 -12.67
CA ILE A 104 -0.98 17.62 -12.57
C ILE A 104 -0.82 18.13 -14.00
N VAL A 105 -1.39 19.31 -14.28
CA VAL A 105 -1.10 20.13 -15.46
C VAL A 105 0.19 20.90 -15.21
#